data_AF-A0A7K7KAW7-F1
#
_entry.id   AF-A0A7K7KAW7-F1
#
_cell.length_a   1.000
_cell.length_b   1.000
_cell.length_c   1.000
_cell.angle_alpha   90.00
_cell.angle_beta   90.00
_cell.angle_gamma   90.00
#
_symmetry.space_group_name_H-M   'P 1'
#
loop_
_entity.id
_entity.type
_entity.pdbx_description
1 polymer ?
#
loop_
_entity_poly.entity_id
_entity_poly.type
_entity_poly.pdbx_seq_one_letter_code
_entity_poly.pdbx_strand_id
1 'polypeptide(L)'
;RMYQDKLASLKRQLQQLQEGTLQEYQKRMKKLDQQYKERIRNAGNCNHGIAALALNSDLMGENLDSLSALPCWELAHKHTQKKKKSNLLNEKGKIIFSVLSLQLHFSADSMEVKPIMTRKLRRRPNDPVPIPDKRRKPAPDILSWSHCWLCSPCATHTLAVLMSLLSPASPSSPEHLPATPAESPAQRFEARIEDGKLYYDKRWYHKSQAIYLESKENTKISCVISSVGANEIWVRKTSDSTKMRIYLGQLQRGVFVIRRRSAT
;
A
#
# COMPACT_ATOMS: atom_id res chain seq x y z
N ARG A 1 42.95 19.11 50.23
CA ARG A 1 42.54 17.78 50.72
C ARG A 1 41.61 17.09 49.71
N MET A 2 40.40 17.61 49.45
CA MET A 2 39.41 16.99 48.53
C MET A 2 39.91 16.64 47.12
N TYR A 3 40.80 17.45 46.52
CA TYR A 3 41.34 17.16 45.19
C TYR A 3 42.22 15.91 45.17
N GLN A 4 43.03 15.71 46.20
CA GLN A 4 43.89 14.53 46.34
C GLN A 4 43.04 13.28 46.58
N ASP A 5 41.97 13.39 47.36
CA ASP A 5 41.02 12.30 47.60
C ASP A 5 40.30 11.89 46.30
N LYS A 6 39.89 12.87 45.48
CA LYS A 6 39.26 12.61 44.18
C LYS A 6 40.23 11.97 43.18
N LEU A 7 41.49 12.41 43.16
CA LEU A 7 42.53 11.81 42.34
C LEU A 7 42.80 10.35 42.76
N ALA A 8 42.86 10.06 44.06
CA ALA A 8 43.04 8.71 44.58
C ALA A 8 41.86 7.80 44.22
N SER A 9 40.62 8.30 44.30
CA SER A 9 39.42 7.58 43.89
C SER A 9 39.45 7.21 42.41
N LEU A 10 39.81 8.15 41.53
CA LEU A 10 39.88 7.91 40.09
C LEU A 10 40.98 6.90 39.73
N LYS A 11 42.16 6.99 40.38
CA LYS A 11 43.24 6.01 40.22
C LYS A 11 42.78 4.60 40.63
N ARG A 12 42.07 4.47 41.75
CA ARG A 12 41.52 3.19 42.21
C ARG A 12 40.48 2.63 41.25
N GLN A 13 39.59 3.47 40.71
CA GLN A 13 38.60 3.05 39.70
C GLN A 13 39.27 2.59 38.40
N LEU A 14 40.34 3.28 37.96
CA LEU A 14 41.09 2.92 36.77
C LEU A 14 41.83 1.58 36.94
N GLN A 15 42.43 1.36 38.12
CA GLN A 15 43.02 0.06 38.46
C GLN A 15 41.97 -1.06 38.49
N GLN A 16 40.80 -0.81 39.10
CA GLN A 16 39.69 -1.77 39.10
C GLN A 16 39.13 -2.07 37.70
N LEU A 17 39.23 -1.14 36.77
CA LEU A 17 38.90 -1.37 35.36
C LEU A 17 39.95 -2.25 34.67
N GLN A 18 41.23 -1.98 34.89
CA GLN A 18 42.33 -2.79 34.34
C GLN A 18 42.31 -4.23 34.86
N GLU A 19 42.00 -4.41 36.14
CA GLU A 19 41.83 -5.73 36.77
C GLU A 19 40.50 -6.40 36.40
N GLY A 20 39.59 -5.70 35.70
CA GLY A 20 38.27 -6.20 35.34
C GLY A 20 37.31 -6.41 36.51
N THR A 21 37.69 -5.97 37.72
CA THR A 21 36.94 -6.12 38.98
C THR A 21 35.87 -5.05 39.17
N LEU A 22 35.85 -3.99 38.34
CA LEU A 22 34.85 -2.93 38.45
C LEU A 22 33.44 -3.47 38.18
N GLN A 23 32.61 -3.54 39.23
CA GLN A 23 31.25 -4.09 39.15
C GLN A 23 30.37 -3.38 38.11
N GLU A 24 30.55 -2.07 37.93
CA GLU A 24 29.77 -1.31 36.96
C GLU A 24 30.10 -1.73 35.51
N TYR A 25 31.38 -1.98 35.23
CA TYR A 25 31.82 -2.51 33.94
C TYR A 25 31.28 -3.91 33.70
N GLN A 26 31.37 -4.80 34.70
CA GLN A 26 30.85 -6.17 34.61
C GLN A 26 29.33 -6.20 34.37
N LYS A 27 28.56 -5.33 35.06
CA LYS A 27 27.10 -5.21 34.85
C LYS A 27 26.77 -4.72 33.44
N ARG A 28 27.51 -3.73 32.93
CA ARG A 28 27.35 -3.24 31.55
C ARG A 28 27.67 -4.32 30.52
N MET A 29 28.74 -5.08 30.74
CA MET A 29 29.13 -6.20 29.89
C MET A 29 28.03 -7.27 29.83
N LYS A 30 27.52 -7.73 30.98
CA LYS A 30 26.42 -8.70 31.04
C LYS A 30 25.15 -8.20 30.35
N LYS A 31 24.84 -6.91 30.46
CA LYS A 31 23.67 -6.30 29.81
C LYS A 31 23.82 -6.29 28.28
N LEU A 32 25.01 -5.96 27.77
CA LEU A 32 25.30 -6.03 26.34
C LEU A 32 25.18 -7.47 25.82
N ASP A 33 25.71 -8.42 26.57
CA ASP A 33 25.65 -9.85 26.24
C ASP A 33 24.22 -10.38 26.19
N GLN A 34 23.38 -9.96 27.15
CA GLN A 34 21.96 -10.26 27.18
C GLN A 34 21.24 -9.65 25.97
N GLN A 35 21.53 -8.39 25.63
CA GLN A 35 20.95 -7.73 24.47
C GLN A 35 21.34 -8.42 23.16
N TYR A 36 22.59 -8.87 23.03
CA TYR A 36 23.05 -9.62 21.86
C TYR A 36 22.29 -10.94 21.72
N LYS A 37 22.21 -11.74 22.78
CA LYS A 37 21.46 -13.01 22.79
C LYS A 37 19.99 -12.80 22.44
N GLU A 38 19.38 -11.74 22.95
CA GLU A 38 17.99 -11.40 22.65
C GLU A 38 17.79 -10.98 21.20
N ARG A 39 18.74 -10.23 20.61
CA ARG A 39 18.71 -9.91 19.16
C ARG A 39 18.78 -11.16 18.30
N ILE A 40 19.63 -12.12 18.64
CA ILE A 40 19.73 -13.40 17.92
C ILE A 40 18.43 -14.20 18.06
N ARG A 41 17.87 -14.29 19.28
CA ARG A 41 16.59 -14.97 19.53
C ARG A 41 15.45 -14.33 18.75
N ASN A 42 15.36 -13.00 18.76
CA ASN A 42 14.34 -12.25 18.03
C ASN A 42 14.51 -12.38 16.51
N ALA A 43 15.74 -12.35 16.00
CA ALA A 43 16.00 -12.61 14.58
C ALA A 43 15.56 -14.04 14.19
N GLY A 44 15.89 -15.04 15.02
CA GLY A 44 15.43 -16.41 14.83
C GLY A 44 13.90 -16.52 14.80
N ASN A 45 13.21 -15.91 15.77
CA ASN A 45 11.75 -15.93 15.86
C ASN A 45 11.07 -15.18 14.69
N CYS A 46 11.62 -14.04 14.27
CA CYS A 46 11.12 -13.29 13.12
C CYS A 46 11.28 -14.10 11.82
N ASN A 47 12.40 -14.82 11.66
CA ASN A 47 12.64 -15.64 10.47
C ASN A 47 11.67 -16.84 10.40
N HIS A 48 11.40 -17.51 11.54
CA HIS A 48 10.40 -18.59 11.58
C HIS A 48 8.98 -18.07 11.36
N GLY A 49 8.65 -16.91 11.96
CA GLY A 49 7.34 -16.27 11.79
C GLY A 49 7.08 -15.81 10.34
N ILE A 50 8.06 -15.18 9.70
CA ILE A 50 7.97 -14.76 8.30
C ILE A 50 7.90 -15.97 7.37
N ALA A 51 8.70 -17.02 7.60
CA ALA A 51 8.63 -18.24 6.79
C ALA A 51 7.27 -18.95 6.90
N ALA A 52 6.69 -19.03 8.10
CA ALA A 52 5.37 -19.60 8.30
C ALA A 52 4.26 -18.75 7.64
N LEU A 53 4.36 -17.42 7.69
CA LEU A 53 3.41 -16.52 7.04
C LEU A 53 3.53 -16.57 5.50
N ALA A 54 4.74 -16.69 4.96
CA ALA A 54 4.98 -16.85 3.53
C ALA A 54 4.37 -18.16 3.00
N LEU A 55 4.62 -19.29 3.66
CA LEU A 55 4.02 -20.58 3.29
C LEU A 55 2.48 -20.55 3.32
N ASN A 56 1.88 -19.90 4.32
CA ASN A 56 0.42 -19.78 4.39
C ASN A 56 -0.13 -18.85 3.29
N SER A 57 0.58 -17.78 2.93
CA SER A 57 0.18 -16.88 1.84
C SER A 57 0.23 -17.58 0.49
N ASP A 58 1.27 -18.38 0.24
CA ASP A 58 1.42 -19.12 -1.02
C ASP A 58 0.31 -20.17 -1.17
N LEU A 59 0.01 -20.92 -0.10
CA LEU A 59 -1.10 -21.89 -0.08
C LEU A 59 -2.47 -21.21 -0.28
N MET A 60 -2.70 -20.03 0.30
CA MET A 60 -3.95 -19.30 0.11
C MET A 60 -4.04 -18.64 -1.27
N GLY A 61 -2.92 -18.25 -1.87
CA GLY A 61 -2.83 -17.72 -3.23
C GLY A 61 -3.18 -18.77 -4.28
N GLU A 62 -2.59 -19.97 -4.19
CA GLU A 62 -2.90 -21.08 -5.11
C GLU A 62 -4.38 -21.49 -5.07
N ASN A 63 -5.00 -21.46 -3.88
CA ASN A 63 -6.44 -21.74 -3.74
C ASN A 63 -7.31 -20.63 -4.36
N LEU A 64 -6.93 -19.36 -4.23
CA LEU A 64 -7.67 -18.23 -4.80
C LEU A 64 -7.52 -18.17 -6.34
N ASP A 65 -6.33 -18.48 -6.86
CA ASP A 65 -6.05 -18.56 -8.29
C ASP A 65 -6.82 -19.72 -8.93
N SER A 66 -6.89 -20.87 -8.26
CA SER A 66 -7.71 -22.02 -8.69
C SER A 66 -9.20 -21.68 -8.72
N LEU A 67 -9.74 -21.00 -7.70
CA LEU A 67 -11.14 -20.56 -7.69
C LEU A 67 -11.45 -19.50 -8.76
N SER A 68 -10.53 -18.56 -9.03
CA SER A 68 -10.71 -17.51 -10.04
C SER A 68 -10.56 -18.03 -11.48
N ALA A 69 -9.88 -19.17 -11.68
CA ALA A 69 -9.77 -19.83 -12.97
C ALA A 69 -11.06 -20.57 -13.40
N LEU A 70 -11.93 -20.95 -12.46
CA LEU A 70 -13.18 -21.68 -12.74
C LEU A 70 -14.14 -20.89 -13.66
N PRO A 71 -14.46 -19.61 -13.40
CA PRO A 71 -15.29 -18.81 -14.32
C PRO A 71 -14.65 -18.62 -15.71
N CYS A 72 -13.31 -18.52 -15.78
CA CYS A 72 -12.60 -18.33 -17.04
C CYS A 72 -12.66 -19.58 -17.93
N TRP A 73 -12.45 -20.76 -17.34
CA TRP A 73 -12.56 -22.04 -18.05
C TRP A 73 -13.99 -22.31 -18.54
N GLU A 74 -15.00 -21.97 -17.73
CA GLU A 74 -16.40 -22.16 -18.09
C GLU A 74 -16.84 -21.25 -19.26
N LEU A 75 -16.41 -19.99 -19.25
CA LEU A 75 -16.64 -19.04 -20.35
C LEU A 75 -15.92 -19.50 -21.63
N ALA A 76 -14.67 -19.94 -21.52
CA ALA A 76 -13.91 -20.46 -22.65
C ALA A 76 -14.65 -21.63 -23.30
N HIS A 77 -15.11 -22.62 -22.52
CA HIS A 77 -15.85 -23.78 -23.04
C HIS A 77 -17.16 -23.39 -23.76
N LYS A 78 -17.91 -22.43 -23.22
CA LYS A 78 -19.13 -21.88 -23.87
C LYS A 78 -18.79 -21.19 -25.20
N HIS A 79 -17.70 -20.43 -25.27
CA HIS A 79 -17.22 -19.82 -26.51
C HIS A 79 -16.81 -20.87 -27.55
N THR A 80 -16.10 -21.93 -27.16
CA THR A 80 -15.71 -23.01 -28.07
C THR A 80 -16.93 -23.74 -28.63
N GLN A 81 -17.93 -24.02 -27.79
CA GLN A 81 -19.18 -24.67 -28.22
C GLN A 81 -19.97 -23.79 -29.20
N LYS A 82 -20.08 -22.49 -28.92
CA LYS A 82 -20.73 -21.52 -29.82
C LYS A 82 -20.02 -21.43 -31.16
N LYS A 83 -18.68 -21.40 -31.16
CA LYS A 83 -17.85 -21.37 -32.38
C LYS A 83 -18.02 -22.64 -33.22
N LYS A 84 -18.01 -23.82 -32.59
CA LYS A 84 -18.27 -25.10 -33.26
C LYS A 84 -19.67 -25.12 -33.90
N LYS A 85 -20.70 -24.68 -33.19
CA LYS A 85 -22.08 -24.60 -33.71
C LYS A 85 -22.20 -23.62 -34.88
N SER A 86 -21.55 -22.46 -34.79
CA SER A 86 -21.52 -21.46 -35.86
C SER A 86 -20.81 -21.97 -37.11
N ASN A 87 -19.67 -22.64 -36.96
CA ASN A 87 -18.94 -23.22 -38.09
C ASN A 87 -19.77 -24.31 -38.77
N LEU A 88 -20.40 -25.20 -38.00
CA LEU A 88 -21.27 -26.23 -38.56
C LEU A 88 -22.46 -25.64 -39.33
N LEU A 89 -23.07 -24.56 -38.83
CA LEU A 89 -24.17 -23.89 -39.53
C LEU A 89 -23.68 -23.21 -40.84
N ASN A 90 -22.51 -22.58 -40.81
CA ASN A 90 -21.89 -21.97 -42.00
C ASN A 90 -21.52 -23.03 -43.04
N GLU A 91 -20.97 -24.17 -42.62
CA GLU A 91 -20.62 -25.26 -43.52
C GLU A 91 -21.85 -25.90 -44.15
N LYS A 92 -22.92 -26.11 -43.36
CA LYS A 92 -24.23 -26.51 -43.89
C LYS A 92 -24.80 -25.47 -44.87
N GLY A 93 -24.67 -24.18 -44.55
CA GLY A 93 -25.09 -23.08 -45.43
C GLY A 93 -24.34 -23.05 -46.76
N LYS A 94 -23.02 -23.29 -46.75
CA LYS A 94 -22.20 -23.42 -47.95
C LYS A 94 -22.62 -24.62 -48.79
N ILE A 95 -22.86 -25.77 -48.18
CA ILE A 95 -23.33 -26.96 -48.90
C ILE A 95 -24.70 -26.69 -49.53
N ILE A 96 -25.64 -26.10 -48.79
CA ILE A 96 -26.97 -25.73 -49.34
C ILE A 96 -26.82 -24.72 -50.48
N PHE A 97 -26.01 -23.68 -50.30
CA PHE A 97 -25.76 -22.67 -51.33
C PHE A 97 -25.12 -23.29 -52.57
N SER A 98 -24.11 -24.16 -52.42
CA SER A 98 -23.46 -24.85 -53.52
C SER A 98 -24.41 -25.80 -54.23
N VAL A 99 -25.20 -26.61 -53.51
CA VAL A 99 -26.19 -27.53 -54.09
C VAL A 99 -27.28 -26.75 -54.82
N LEU A 100 -27.82 -25.68 -54.23
CA LEU A 100 -28.84 -24.85 -54.85
C LEU A 100 -28.28 -24.08 -56.06
N SER A 101 -27.03 -23.60 -55.96
CA SER A 101 -26.33 -22.95 -57.06
C SER A 101 -26.03 -23.92 -58.20
N LEU A 102 -25.63 -25.16 -57.92
CA LEU A 102 -25.43 -26.22 -58.92
C LEU A 102 -26.78 -26.62 -59.56
N GLN A 103 -27.83 -26.76 -58.76
CA GLN A 103 -29.19 -27.04 -59.23
C GLN A 103 -29.73 -25.93 -60.14
N LEU A 104 -29.51 -24.66 -59.76
CA LEU A 104 -29.90 -23.49 -60.56
C LEU A 104 -29.05 -23.34 -61.80
N HIS A 105 -27.73 -23.54 -61.75
CA HIS A 105 -26.86 -23.46 -62.92
C HIS A 105 -27.22 -24.54 -63.94
N PHE A 106 -27.64 -25.73 -63.49
CA PHE A 106 -28.14 -26.78 -64.37
C PHE A 106 -29.55 -26.49 -64.94
N SER A 107 -30.31 -25.60 -64.29
CA SER A 107 -31.69 -25.24 -64.67
C SER A 107 -31.81 -23.87 -65.37
N ALA A 108 -30.72 -23.08 -65.40
CA ALA A 108 -30.72 -21.68 -65.83
C ALA A 108 -29.80 -21.47 -67.05
N ASP A 109 -29.99 -22.27 -68.10
CA ASP A 109 -29.61 -21.83 -69.43
C ASP A 109 -30.83 -21.14 -70.07
N SER A 110 -31.17 -19.95 -69.55
CA SER A 110 -31.99 -18.98 -70.28
C SER A 110 -32.14 -17.66 -69.53
N MET A 111 -31.77 -16.60 -70.25
CA MET A 111 -32.15 -15.20 -70.08
C MET A 111 -31.32 -14.32 -69.12
N GLU A 112 -30.54 -13.44 -69.75
CA GLU A 112 -29.89 -12.27 -69.16
C GLU A 112 -30.91 -11.29 -68.55
N VAL A 113 -30.81 -11.05 -67.24
CA VAL A 113 -31.60 -10.02 -66.55
C VAL A 113 -30.73 -8.78 -66.33
N LYS A 114 -31.13 -7.66 -66.94
CA LYS A 114 -30.48 -6.34 -66.74
C LYS A 114 -30.83 -5.76 -65.36
N PRO A 115 -29.87 -5.11 -64.67
CA PRO A 115 -30.10 -4.59 -63.32
C PRO A 115 -31.05 -3.38 -63.29
N ILE A 116 -31.89 -3.32 -62.24
CA ILE A 116 -32.89 -2.26 -62.02
C ILE A 116 -32.25 -0.95 -61.54
N MET A 117 -32.47 0.14 -62.29
CA MET A 117 -32.10 1.50 -61.88
C MET A 117 -33.08 2.06 -60.85
N THR A 118 -32.57 2.54 -59.72
CA THR A 118 -33.38 3.26 -58.71
C THR A 118 -33.05 4.75 -58.68
N ARG A 119 -34.09 5.61 -58.70
CA ARG A 119 -33.95 7.07 -58.65
C ARG A 119 -33.85 7.59 -57.22
N LYS A 120 -32.92 8.53 -56.95
CA LYS A 120 -32.70 9.14 -55.62
C LYS A 120 -33.85 10.09 -55.22
N LEU A 121 -34.29 9.99 -53.97
CA LEU A 121 -35.29 10.88 -53.34
C LEU A 121 -34.64 12.21 -52.92
N ARG A 122 -35.27 13.36 -53.22
CA ARG A 122 -34.79 14.69 -52.83
C ARG A 122 -35.35 15.08 -51.45
N ARG A 123 -34.51 15.73 -50.63
CA ARG A 123 -34.81 16.14 -49.24
C ARG A 123 -35.67 17.42 -49.20
N ARG A 124 -36.43 17.61 -48.12
CA ARG A 124 -37.30 18.79 -47.89
C ARG A 124 -36.50 20.00 -47.37
N PRO A 125 -36.89 21.25 -47.71
CA PRO A 125 -36.08 22.45 -47.45
C PRO A 125 -35.82 22.86 -45.99
N ASN A 126 -36.55 22.29 -45.02
CA ASN A 126 -36.46 22.69 -43.60
C ASN A 126 -35.88 21.60 -42.67
N ASP A 127 -35.20 20.60 -43.23
CA ASP A 127 -34.46 19.61 -42.44
C ASP A 127 -33.10 20.22 -42.06
N PRO A 128 -32.78 20.40 -40.75
CA PRO A 128 -31.53 21.03 -40.35
C PRO A 128 -30.33 20.27 -40.91
N VAL A 129 -29.39 21.01 -41.48
CA VAL A 129 -28.13 20.47 -42.02
C VAL A 129 -27.38 19.73 -40.89
N PRO A 130 -26.83 18.53 -41.12
CA PRO A 130 -25.97 17.87 -40.13
C PRO A 130 -24.77 18.77 -39.85
N ILE A 131 -24.71 19.31 -38.64
CA ILE A 131 -23.61 20.14 -38.16
C ILE A 131 -22.36 19.25 -38.03
N PRO A 132 -21.19 19.66 -38.54
CA PRO A 132 -19.94 18.97 -38.24
C PRO A 132 -19.64 19.06 -36.74
N ASP A 133 -19.65 17.92 -36.06
CA ASP A 133 -19.34 17.78 -34.64
C ASP A 133 -17.94 18.34 -34.35
N LYS A 134 -17.89 19.53 -33.73
CA LYS A 134 -16.66 20.07 -33.15
C LYS A 134 -16.29 19.22 -31.94
N ARG A 135 -15.46 18.20 -32.19
CA ARG A 135 -14.52 17.56 -31.25
C ARG A 135 -15.09 17.36 -29.84
N ARG A 136 -16.02 16.42 -29.70
CA ARG A 136 -16.20 15.72 -28.42
C ARG A 136 -14.92 14.94 -28.14
N LYS A 137 -14.26 15.24 -27.02
CA LYS A 137 -13.17 14.41 -26.49
C LYS A 137 -13.72 12.98 -26.35
N PRO A 138 -13.01 11.93 -26.76
CA PRO A 138 -13.45 10.57 -26.49
C PRO A 138 -13.55 10.38 -24.97
N ALA A 139 -14.63 9.74 -24.54
CA ALA A 139 -14.80 9.28 -23.17
C ALA A 139 -13.63 8.35 -22.81
N PRO A 140 -13.19 8.29 -21.54
CA PRO A 140 -12.10 7.43 -21.14
C PRO A 140 -12.48 5.97 -21.41
N ASP A 141 -11.58 5.27 -22.09
CA ASP A 141 -11.69 3.86 -22.44
C ASP A 141 -12.01 3.02 -21.20
N ILE A 142 -13.13 2.29 -21.27
CA ILE A 142 -13.57 1.31 -20.28
C ILE A 142 -12.61 0.10 -20.24
N LEU A 143 -11.65 0.02 -21.19
CA LEU A 143 -10.56 -0.95 -21.23
C LEU A 143 -9.34 -0.58 -20.34
N SER A 144 -9.32 0.61 -19.72
CA SER A 144 -8.26 0.99 -18.79
C SER A 144 -8.35 0.30 -17.42
N TRP A 145 -9.48 -0.33 -17.08
CA TRP A 145 -9.66 -0.91 -15.75
C TRP A 145 -9.08 -2.32 -15.60
N SER A 146 -8.89 -3.06 -16.70
CA SER A 146 -8.35 -4.43 -16.64
C SER A 146 -6.82 -4.52 -16.72
N HIS A 147 -6.12 -3.41 -16.92
CA HIS A 147 -4.64 -3.39 -16.96
C HIS A 147 -4.02 -2.74 -15.72
N CYS A 148 -4.82 -2.52 -14.68
CA CYS A 148 -4.39 -2.01 -13.36
C CYS A 148 -4.51 -3.08 -12.26
N TRP A 149 -4.53 -4.37 -12.65
CA TRP A 149 -4.51 -5.50 -11.70
C TRP A 149 -3.31 -6.41 -11.89
N LEU A 150 -2.43 -6.11 -12.85
CA LEU A 150 -1.25 -6.92 -13.16
C LEU A 150 0.03 -6.10 -13.33
N CYS A 151 0.19 -5.03 -12.55
CA CYS A 151 1.46 -4.31 -12.46
C CYS A 151 1.82 -4.11 -10.98
N SER A 152 2.32 -5.19 -10.36
CA SER A 152 3.43 -5.06 -9.43
C SER A 152 4.69 -4.96 -10.31
N PRO A 153 5.52 -3.93 -10.10
CA PRO A 153 6.54 -4.10 -9.08
C PRO A 153 6.48 -2.96 -8.06
N CYS A 154 6.00 -3.29 -6.86
CA CYS A 154 6.51 -2.68 -5.63
C CYS A 154 7.96 -3.15 -5.39
N ALA A 155 8.87 -2.78 -6.31
CA ALA A 155 10.29 -3.14 -6.25
C ALA A 155 11.22 -1.97 -6.62
N THR A 156 10.77 -0.72 -6.49
CA THR A 156 11.62 0.47 -6.73
C THR A 156 11.91 1.31 -5.47
N HIS A 157 11.39 0.94 -4.30
CA HIS A 157 11.75 1.60 -3.04
C HIS A 157 12.86 0.91 -2.25
N THR A 158 13.26 -0.31 -2.62
CA THR A 158 14.33 -1.06 -1.95
C THR A 158 15.72 -0.87 -2.56
N LEU A 159 15.83 -0.41 -3.82
CA LEU A 159 17.13 -0.14 -4.44
C LEU A 159 17.69 1.26 -4.18
N ALA A 160 16.85 2.23 -3.77
CA ALA A 160 17.32 3.55 -3.37
C ALA A 160 18.10 3.52 -2.02
N VAL A 161 17.79 2.56 -1.15
CA VAL A 161 18.50 2.39 0.13
C VAL A 161 19.83 1.67 -0.07
N LEU A 162 19.96 0.81 -1.08
CA LEU A 162 21.21 0.08 -1.34
C LEU A 162 22.21 0.86 -2.22
N MET A 163 21.72 1.77 -3.09
CA MET A 163 22.56 2.67 -3.90
C MET A 163 23.02 3.94 -3.16
N SER A 164 22.72 4.06 -1.86
CA SER A 164 23.27 5.12 -0.99
C SER A 164 24.54 4.68 -0.27
N LEU A 165 25.05 3.46 -0.49
CA LEU A 165 26.22 2.92 0.21
C LEU A 165 27.50 2.83 -0.62
N LEU A 166 27.48 3.20 -1.91
CA LEU A 166 28.69 3.28 -2.72
C LEU A 166 28.74 4.62 -3.48
N SER A 167 29.41 5.61 -2.89
CA SER A 167 30.18 6.59 -3.67
C SER A 167 31.28 7.24 -2.83
N PRO A 168 32.39 7.63 -3.48
CA PRO A 168 33.73 7.64 -2.88
C PRO A 168 34.14 8.98 -2.28
N ALA A 169 35.06 8.86 -1.31
CA ALA A 169 36.19 9.73 -0.96
C ALA A 169 36.02 11.27 -0.97
N SER A 170 36.38 11.83 0.19
CA SER A 170 36.52 13.24 0.58
C SER A 170 37.56 14.03 -0.26
N PRO A 171 37.70 15.38 -0.09
CA PRO A 171 38.47 15.92 1.06
C PRO A 171 38.02 17.31 1.58
N SER A 172 38.09 17.52 2.91
CA SER A 172 38.73 18.67 3.61
C SER A 172 38.35 18.73 5.10
N SER A 173 39.37 18.67 5.96
CA SER A 173 39.38 18.94 7.42
C SER A 173 39.61 20.45 7.70
N PRO A 174 39.69 20.98 8.95
CA PRO A 174 39.63 20.35 10.29
C PRO A 174 38.76 21.06 11.37
N GLU A 175 38.69 20.39 12.54
CA GLU A 175 38.48 20.93 13.90
C GLU A 175 37.16 21.60 14.31
N HIS A 176 36.38 20.93 15.18
CA HIS A 176 36.18 21.30 16.61
C HIS A 176 35.02 20.45 17.22
N LEU A 177 35.30 19.65 18.27
CA LEU A 177 34.28 19.22 19.26
C LEU A 177 34.05 20.39 20.25
N PRO A 178 32.97 20.48 21.06
CA PRO A 178 32.07 19.41 21.51
C PRO A 178 30.57 19.78 21.56
N ALA A 179 29.70 18.78 21.70
CA ALA A 179 28.56 18.74 22.65
C ALA A 179 27.50 17.74 22.17
N THR A 180 27.38 16.65 22.92
CA THR A 180 26.21 15.79 22.97
C THR A 180 25.00 16.55 23.54
N PRO A 181 23.82 16.49 22.89
CA PRO A 181 22.58 16.39 23.61
C PRO A 181 22.28 14.90 23.74
N ALA A 182 22.16 14.44 24.98
CA ALA A 182 21.67 13.12 25.31
C ALA A 182 20.40 12.82 24.51
N GLU A 183 20.49 11.89 23.56
CA GLU A 183 19.32 11.33 22.89
C GLU A 183 18.63 10.40 23.90
N SER A 184 17.74 11.02 24.68
CA SER A 184 16.74 10.34 25.50
C SER A 184 16.10 9.20 24.70
N PRO A 185 15.84 8.04 25.32
CA PRO A 185 15.35 6.86 24.60
C PRO A 185 14.11 7.28 23.83
N ALA A 186 14.14 7.15 22.50
CA ALA A 186 13.02 7.48 21.64
C ALA A 186 11.77 6.82 22.23
N GLN A 187 10.94 7.63 22.90
CA GLN A 187 9.71 7.18 23.52
C GLN A 187 8.74 6.96 22.38
N ARG A 188 8.89 5.81 21.72
CA ARG A 188 8.02 5.37 20.64
C ARG A 188 6.66 5.13 21.28
N PHE A 189 5.73 6.03 21.03
CA PHE A 189 4.36 5.85 21.48
C PHE A 189 3.74 4.73 20.66
N GLU A 190 3.20 3.73 21.34
CA GLU A 190 2.53 2.60 20.71
C GLU A 190 1.15 3.06 20.22
N ALA A 191 1.11 3.54 18.98
CA ALA A 191 -0.11 4.02 18.32
C ALA A 191 -0.41 3.16 17.08
N ARG A 192 -1.61 2.57 17.01
CA ARG A 192 -2.11 1.79 15.86
C ARG A 192 -3.60 2.02 15.68
N ILE A 193 -4.10 1.83 14.46
CA ILE A 193 -5.52 1.91 14.15
C ILE A 193 -5.97 0.58 13.58
N GLU A 194 -6.99 -0.02 14.19
CA GLU A 194 -7.61 -1.27 13.76
C GLU A 194 -9.13 -1.10 13.84
N ASP A 195 -9.87 -1.56 12.83
CA ASP A 195 -11.34 -1.56 12.80
C ASP A 195 -12.02 -0.22 13.17
N GLY A 196 -11.40 0.90 12.80
CA GLY A 196 -11.93 2.24 13.12
C GLY A 196 -11.81 2.62 14.61
N LYS A 197 -10.94 1.94 15.37
CA LYS A 197 -10.57 2.27 16.74
C LYS A 197 -9.10 2.62 16.82
N LEU A 198 -8.77 3.64 17.61
CA LEU A 198 -7.39 4.04 17.83
C LEU A 198 -6.87 3.34 19.09
N TYR A 199 -5.79 2.59 18.96
CA TYR A 199 -5.05 2.09 20.10
C TYR A 199 -3.88 3.03 20.38
N TYR A 200 -3.81 3.56 21.59
CA TYR A 200 -2.76 4.46 22.05
C TYR A 200 -2.50 4.24 23.53
N ASP A 201 -1.23 4.14 23.93
CA ASP A 201 -0.83 3.95 25.35
C ASP A 201 -1.56 2.78 26.03
N LYS A 202 -1.56 1.62 25.35
CA LYS A 202 -2.19 0.36 25.78
C LYS A 202 -3.71 0.40 25.96
N ARG A 203 -4.38 1.36 25.30
CA ARG A 203 -5.83 1.57 25.46
C ARG A 203 -6.49 1.84 24.11
N TRP A 204 -7.73 1.39 23.99
CA TRP A 204 -8.57 1.63 22.82
C TRP A 204 -9.41 2.90 23.01
N TYR A 205 -9.48 3.72 21.97
CA TYR A 205 -10.26 4.93 21.87
C TYR A 205 -11.24 4.81 20.70
N HIS A 206 -12.47 5.30 20.93
CA HIS A 206 -13.57 5.26 19.97
C HIS A 206 -13.90 6.65 19.44
N LYS A 207 -14.69 6.68 18.36
CA LYS A 207 -15.37 7.89 17.91
C LYS A 207 -16.22 8.48 19.06
N SER A 208 -16.27 9.81 19.10
CA SER A 208 -16.96 10.61 20.11
C SER A 208 -16.38 10.54 21.52
N GLN A 209 -15.20 9.94 21.70
CA GLN A 209 -14.49 9.96 22.99
C GLN A 209 -13.80 11.31 23.22
N ALA A 210 -13.98 11.88 24.41
CA ALA A 210 -13.28 13.08 24.85
C ALA A 210 -11.86 12.75 25.33
N ILE A 211 -10.89 13.53 24.86
CA ILE A 211 -9.45 13.37 25.12
C ILE A 211 -8.77 14.74 25.30
N TYR A 212 -7.59 14.74 25.92
CA TYR A 212 -6.67 15.87 25.87
C TYR A 212 -5.57 15.58 24.87
N LEU A 213 -5.33 16.55 23.98
CA LEU A 213 -4.21 16.52 23.05
C LEU A 213 -3.12 17.45 23.57
N GLU A 214 -1.91 16.93 23.73
CA GLU A 214 -0.72 17.66 24.13
C GLU A 214 0.23 17.74 22.93
N SER A 215 0.59 18.94 22.49
CA SER A 215 1.59 19.13 21.43
C SER A 215 3.00 19.10 22.01
N LYS A 216 4.03 19.09 21.15
CA LYS A 216 5.44 19.26 21.56
C LYS A 216 5.70 20.51 22.42
N GLU A 217 4.84 21.53 22.36
CA GLU A 217 4.91 22.75 23.17
C GLU A 217 4.22 22.61 24.54
N ASN A 218 3.75 21.41 24.89
CA ASN A 218 3.02 21.07 26.12
C ASN A 218 1.68 21.82 26.30
N THR A 219 1.14 22.39 25.23
CA THR A 219 -0.19 23.02 25.24
C THR A 219 -1.26 21.95 25.29
N LYS A 220 -2.03 21.91 26.37
CA LYS A 220 -3.14 20.95 26.57
C LYS A 220 -4.41 21.46 25.91
N ILE A 221 -4.89 20.74 24.90
CA ILE A 221 -6.08 21.08 24.13
C ILE A 221 -7.17 20.04 24.38
N SER A 222 -8.35 20.50 24.81
CA SER A 222 -9.54 19.68 24.97
C SER A 222 -10.14 19.31 23.62
N CYS A 223 -10.18 18.02 23.29
CA CYS A 223 -10.65 17.54 21.99
C CYS A 223 -11.63 16.36 22.12
N VAL A 224 -12.46 16.16 21.11
CA VAL A 224 -13.32 14.98 20.95
C VAL A 224 -12.99 14.30 19.62
N ILE A 225 -12.79 12.98 19.63
CA ILE A 225 -12.52 12.20 18.41
C ILE A 225 -13.76 12.24 17.53
N SER A 226 -13.70 12.85 16.36
CA SER A 226 -14.81 12.95 15.41
C SER A 226 -14.91 11.75 14.47
N SER A 227 -13.77 11.23 14.02
CA SER A 227 -13.70 10.07 13.12
C SER A 227 -12.32 9.42 13.22
N VAL A 228 -12.26 8.12 12.97
CA VAL A 228 -11.02 7.34 12.90
C VAL A 228 -10.95 6.74 11.48
N GLY A 229 -10.00 7.20 10.67
CA GLY A 229 -9.70 6.67 9.34
C GLY A 229 -8.64 5.58 9.40
N ALA A 230 -8.12 5.13 8.26
CA ALA A 230 -7.15 4.03 8.22
C ALA A 230 -5.76 4.41 8.78
N ASN A 231 -5.25 5.61 8.43
CA ASN A 231 -3.92 6.10 8.83
C ASN A 231 -3.97 7.46 9.55
N GLU A 232 -5.16 7.91 9.91
CA GLU A 232 -5.39 9.26 10.45
C GLU A 232 -6.63 9.30 11.34
N ILE A 233 -6.63 10.22 12.28
CA ILE A 233 -7.78 10.51 13.13
C ILE A 233 -8.19 11.96 12.95
N TRP A 234 -9.50 12.20 13.01
CA TRP A 234 -10.07 13.54 13.03
C TRP A 234 -10.51 13.86 14.44
N VAL A 235 -10.01 14.96 15.00
CA VAL A 235 -10.39 15.45 16.32
C VAL A 235 -11.05 16.82 16.20
N ARG A 236 -12.02 17.11 17.06
CA ARG A 236 -12.69 18.41 17.14
C ARG A 236 -12.30 19.07 18.45
N LYS A 237 -11.79 20.30 18.41
CA LYS A 237 -11.51 21.08 19.61
C LYS A 237 -12.81 21.45 20.32
N THR A 238 -12.79 21.44 21.64
CA THR A 238 -13.96 21.79 22.47
C THR A 238 -14.12 23.32 22.59
N SER A 239 -13.03 24.08 22.49
CA SER A 239 -13.00 25.54 22.63
C SER A 239 -13.68 26.29 21.49
N ASP A 240 -13.39 25.88 20.27
CA ASP A 240 -13.67 26.64 19.03
C ASP A 240 -14.32 25.74 17.96
N SER A 241 -14.65 24.48 18.31
CA SER A 241 -15.29 23.49 17.43
C SER A 241 -14.56 23.19 16.11
N THR A 242 -13.33 23.68 15.95
CA THR A 242 -12.48 23.42 14.78
C THR A 242 -12.09 21.96 14.72
N LYS A 243 -12.06 21.42 13.50
CA LYS A 243 -11.61 20.06 13.22
C LYS A 243 -10.13 20.08 12.84
N MET A 244 -9.39 19.15 13.39
CA MET A 244 -7.97 18.93 13.13
C MET A 244 -7.77 17.47 12.71
N ARG A 245 -6.93 17.27 11.70
CA ARG A 245 -6.49 15.94 11.27
C ARG A 245 -5.13 15.63 11.88
N ILE A 246 -5.00 14.45 12.46
CA ILE A 246 -3.77 13.94 13.06
C ILE A 246 -3.43 12.62 12.37
N TYR A 247 -2.23 12.53 11.81
CA TYR A 247 -1.74 11.30 11.20
C TYR A 247 -1.22 10.32 12.25
N LEU A 248 -1.35 9.02 11.98
CA LEU A 248 -0.84 7.97 12.86
C LEU A 248 0.66 8.14 13.13
N GLY A 249 1.44 8.48 12.10
CA GLY A 249 2.88 8.74 12.25
C GLY A 249 3.22 9.93 13.17
N GLN A 250 2.31 10.91 13.32
CA GLN A 250 2.51 12.01 14.27
C GLN A 250 2.32 11.58 15.72
N LEU A 251 1.39 10.65 15.97
CA LEU A 251 1.19 10.04 17.29
C LEU A 251 2.37 9.14 17.66
N GLN A 252 2.84 8.30 16.73
CA GLN A 252 3.99 7.40 16.95
C GLN A 252 5.29 8.17 17.23
N ARG A 253 5.49 9.30 16.55
CA ARG A 253 6.65 10.20 16.75
C ARG A 253 6.53 11.10 17.98
N GLY A 254 5.40 11.10 18.69
CA GLY A 254 5.18 11.94 19.86
C GLY A 254 5.04 13.43 19.55
N VAL A 255 4.69 13.80 18.30
CA VAL A 255 4.37 15.20 17.94
C VAL A 255 3.09 15.64 18.65
N PHE A 256 2.15 14.71 18.74
CA PHE A 256 0.95 14.82 19.53
C PHE A 256 0.85 13.65 20.50
N VAL A 257 0.51 13.95 21.75
CA VAL A 257 0.32 12.97 22.81
C VAL A 257 -1.13 13.02 23.27
N ILE A 258 -1.76 11.84 23.40
CA ILE A 258 -3.16 11.71 23.84
C ILE A 258 -3.17 11.40 25.34
N ARG A 259 -3.90 12.20 26.12
CA ARG A 259 -4.17 11.93 27.54
C ARG A 259 -5.66 11.78 27.80
N ARG A 260 -6.01 10.92 28.76
CA ARG A 260 -7.40 10.70 29.16
C ARG A 260 -7.93 11.89 29.93
N ARG A 261 -9.17 12.29 29.62
CA ARG A 261 -9.98 13.10 30.54
C ARG A 261 -10.53 12.15 31.61
N SER A 262 -10.09 12.31 32.85
CA SER A 262 -10.73 11.63 33.98
C SER A 262 -12.21 12.01 33.98
N ALA A 263 -13.10 11.03 34.09
CA ALA A 263 -14.51 11.30 34.30
C ALA A 263 -14.63 11.80 35.74
N THR A 264 -14.89 13.09 35.90
CA THR A 264 -15.44 13.67 37.13
C THR A 264 -16.94 13.47 37.12
#